data_AF-A0A9X3J3M8-F1
#
_entry.id   AF-A0A9X3J3M8-F1
#
_cell.length_a   1.000
_cell.length_b   1.000
_cell.length_c   1.000
_cell.angle_alpha   90.00
_cell.angle_beta   90.00
_cell.angle_gamma   90.00
#
_symmetry.space_group_name_H-M   'P 1'
#
loop_
_entity.id
_entity.type
_entity.pdbx_description
1 polymer ?
#
loop_
_entity_poly.entity_id
_entity_poly.type
_entity_poly.pdbx_seq_one_letter_code
_entity_poly.pdbx_strand_id
1 'polypeptide(L)'
;MPRLRRRRQGPAARNLEARDFRAAHFLYKSTPDDELPTDGDLANTIKQGRVDKGMPAWGGLRDDDVRAVVSYIKTFSPRWREAQPSAPASTAP
;
A
#
# COMPACT_ATOMS: atom_id res chain seq x y z
N MET A 1 -38.15 13.26 -14.02
CA MET A 1 -37.20 12.54 -14.88
C MET A 1 -35.75 12.85 -14.46
N PRO A 2 -35.13 12.09 -13.53
CA PRO A 2 -33.71 12.27 -13.20
C PRO A 2 -32.83 11.28 -13.98
N ARG A 3 -31.77 11.83 -14.57
CA ARG A 3 -30.84 11.18 -15.50
C ARG A 3 -29.96 10.12 -14.83
N LEU A 4 -29.75 9.02 -15.55
CA LEU A 4 -28.86 7.89 -15.25
C LEU A 4 -27.51 8.32 -14.63
N ARG A 5 -27.25 7.95 -13.37
CA ARG A 5 -25.88 7.65 -12.93
C ARG A 5 -25.58 6.21 -13.34
N ARG A 6 -25.08 6.02 -14.57
CA ARG A 6 -24.55 4.72 -15.00
C ARG A 6 -23.24 4.49 -14.25
N ARG A 7 -23.33 3.95 -13.03
CA ARG A 7 -22.19 3.38 -12.29
C ARG A 7 -21.53 2.38 -13.26
N ARG A 8 -20.27 2.60 -13.64
CA ARG A 8 -19.50 1.64 -14.44
C ARG A 8 -19.27 0.39 -13.60
N GLN A 9 -20.27 -0.49 -13.54
CA GLN A 9 -20.17 -1.82 -12.93
C GLN A 9 -20.00 -2.83 -14.06
N GLY A 10 -18.75 -2.98 -14.52
CA GLY A 10 -18.38 -4.17 -15.28
C GLY A 10 -18.24 -5.37 -14.33
N PRO A 11 -18.33 -6.62 -14.81
CA PRO A 11 -18.19 -7.82 -13.97
C PRO A 11 -16.86 -7.87 -13.19
N ALA A 12 -15.81 -7.19 -13.68
CA ALA A 12 -14.53 -7.05 -12.98
C ALA A 12 -14.54 -6.08 -11.78
N ALA A 13 -15.52 -5.16 -11.69
CA ALA A 13 -15.59 -4.15 -10.63
C ALA A 13 -16.27 -4.63 -9.35
N ARG A 14 -16.88 -5.84 -9.36
CA ARG A 14 -17.71 -6.33 -8.24
C ARG A 14 -16.93 -6.62 -6.95
N ASN A 15 -15.62 -6.87 -7.03
CA ASN A 15 -14.74 -7.17 -5.89
C ASN A 15 -13.49 -6.25 -5.80
N LEU A 16 -13.48 -5.13 -6.52
CA LEU A 16 -12.38 -4.15 -6.49
C LEU A 16 -12.56 -3.21 -5.27
N GLU A 17 -12.23 -3.71 -4.09
CA GLU A 17 -12.14 -2.86 -2.90
C GLU A 17 -10.71 -2.32 -2.76
N ALA A 18 -10.53 -1.04 -3.10
CA ALA A 18 -9.27 -0.35 -2.84
C ALA A 18 -9.00 -0.33 -1.34
N ARG A 19 -7.78 -0.72 -0.93
CA ARG A 19 -7.39 -0.72 0.47
C ARG A 19 -7.21 0.71 0.96
N ASP A 20 -7.71 1.02 2.16
CA ASP A 20 -7.45 2.29 2.82
C ASP A 20 -6.05 2.28 3.46
N PHE A 21 -5.14 3.08 2.93
CA PHE A 21 -3.76 3.19 3.41
C PHE A 21 -3.58 4.23 4.54
N ARG A 22 -4.61 5.02 4.86
CA ARG A 22 -4.53 6.08 5.89
C ARG A 22 -4.39 5.52 7.30
N ALA A 23 -5.01 4.37 7.55
CA ALA A 23 -4.90 3.64 8.80
C ALA A 23 -3.53 2.97 8.99
N ALA A 24 -2.70 2.90 7.94
CA ALA A 24 -1.44 2.14 7.89
C ALA A 24 -1.58 0.67 8.34
N HIS A 25 -2.74 0.07 8.10
CA HIS A 25 -3.02 -1.33 8.43
C HIS A 25 -2.82 -2.22 7.20
N PHE A 26 -1.80 -3.08 7.26
CA PHE A 26 -1.40 -3.95 6.14
C PHE A 26 -1.48 -5.42 6.53
N LEU A 27 -2.25 -6.18 5.73
CA LEU A 27 -2.44 -7.63 5.94
C LEU A 27 -1.26 -8.48 5.46
N TYR A 28 -0.50 -8.00 4.48
CA TYR A 28 0.59 -8.75 3.86
C TYR A 28 1.92 -8.11 4.25
N LYS A 29 2.45 -8.55 5.39
CA LYS A 29 3.70 -8.05 5.95
C LYS A 29 4.43 -9.17 6.67
N SER A 30 5.75 -9.07 6.70
CA SER A 30 6.60 -9.97 7.47
C SER A 30 6.84 -9.46 8.89
N THR A 31 6.41 -8.24 9.21
CA THR A 31 6.53 -7.62 10.53
C THR A 31 5.34 -7.96 11.45
N PRO A 32 5.53 -7.92 12.78
CA PRO A 32 4.47 -8.18 13.76
C PRO A 32 3.27 -7.24 13.58
N ASP A 33 2.11 -7.64 14.09
CA ASP A 33 0.82 -6.97 13.85
C ASP A 33 0.83 -5.47 14.21
N ASP A 34 1.57 -5.07 15.24
CA ASP A 34 1.68 -3.68 15.70
C ASP A 34 2.72 -2.83 14.95
N GLU A 35 3.57 -3.45 14.11
CA GLU A 35 4.65 -2.76 13.39
C GLU A 35 4.30 -2.47 11.92
N LEU A 36 4.87 -1.42 11.37
CA LEU A 36 4.67 -1.08 9.96
C LEU A 36 5.37 -2.10 9.05
N PRO A 37 4.84 -2.35 7.82
CA PRO A 37 5.52 -3.21 6.87
C PRO A 37 6.82 -2.59 6.37
N THR A 38 7.77 -3.45 5.99
CA THR A 38 9.00 -3.02 5.33
C THR A 38 8.69 -2.53 3.91
N ASP A 39 9.53 -1.66 3.36
CA ASP A 39 9.49 -1.30 1.93
C ASP A 39 9.46 -2.52 1.01
N GLY A 40 10.18 -3.58 1.37
CA GLY A 40 10.19 -4.85 0.65
C GLY A 40 8.84 -5.57 0.66
N ASP A 41 8.12 -5.57 1.78
CA ASP A 41 6.78 -6.18 1.89
C ASP A 41 5.77 -5.44 1.00
N LEU A 42 5.83 -4.10 1.01
CA LEU A 42 5.00 -3.27 0.15
C LEU A 42 5.33 -3.48 -1.33
N ALA A 43 6.62 -3.45 -1.69
CA ALA A 43 7.07 -3.68 -3.06
C ALA A 43 6.67 -5.06 -3.58
N ASN A 44 6.82 -6.12 -2.77
CA ASN A 44 6.40 -7.47 -3.13
C ASN A 44 4.89 -7.56 -3.31
N THR A 45 4.11 -6.91 -2.45
CA THR A 45 2.64 -6.88 -2.57
C THR A 45 2.20 -6.15 -3.85
N ILE A 46 2.87 -5.06 -4.22
CA ILE A 46 2.61 -4.33 -5.47
C ILE A 46 2.95 -5.21 -6.68
N LYS A 47 4.14 -5.82 -6.70
CA LYS A 47 4.60 -6.65 -7.83
C LYS A 47 3.72 -7.89 -8.03
N GLN A 48 3.44 -8.62 -6.96
CA GLN A 48 2.65 -9.85 -7.01
C GLN A 48 1.15 -9.59 -7.16
N GLY A 49 0.67 -8.43 -6.71
CA GLY A 49 -0.75 -8.18 -6.56
C GLY A 49 -1.42 -9.16 -5.60
N ARG A 50 -2.74 -9.05 -5.49
CA ARG A 50 -3.63 -9.96 -4.76
C ARG A 50 -4.89 -10.16 -5.59
N VAL A 51 -4.78 -11.05 -6.57
CA VAL A 51 -5.83 -11.28 -7.59
C VAL A 51 -7.15 -11.69 -6.92
N ASP A 52 -7.09 -12.48 -5.85
CA ASP A 52 -8.27 -12.88 -5.04
C ASP A 52 -8.99 -11.70 -4.36
N LYS A 53 -8.30 -10.57 -4.20
CA LYS A 53 -8.82 -9.33 -3.61
C LYS A 53 -9.01 -8.22 -4.66
N GLY A 54 -8.98 -8.57 -5.95
CA GLY A 54 -9.14 -7.61 -7.04
C GLY A 54 -7.92 -6.72 -7.28
N MET A 55 -6.76 -6.99 -6.67
CA MET A 55 -5.53 -6.25 -6.94
C MET A 55 -4.70 -7.00 -7.99
N PRO A 56 -4.59 -6.51 -9.25
CA PRO A 56 -3.79 -7.17 -10.27
C PRO A 56 -2.29 -7.12 -9.90
N ALA A 57 -1.52 -8.08 -10.43
CA ALA A 57 -0.07 -8.08 -10.33
C ALA A 57 0.52 -6.98 -11.19
N TRP A 58 1.46 -6.20 -10.64
CA TRP A 58 2.17 -5.16 -11.36
C TRP A 58 3.60 -5.56 -11.71
N GLY A 59 3.79 -6.80 -12.20
CA GLY A 59 5.11 -7.36 -12.50
C GLY A 59 5.88 -6.67 -13.64
N GLY A 60 5.22 -5.81 -14.43
CA GLY A 60 5.85 -5.03 -15.49
C GLY A 60 6.42 -3.68 -15.06
N LEU A 61 6.23 -3.26 -13.80
CA LEU A 61 6.80 -2.01 -13.28
C LEU A 61 8.31 -2.16 -13.04
N ARG A 62 9.06 -1.09 -13.32
CA ARG A 62 10.47 -1.01 -12.94
C ARG A 62 10.59 -0.89 -11.43
N ASP A 63 11.70 -1.35 -10.86
CA ASP A 63 11.95 -1.23 -9.41
C ASP A 63 11.87 0.22 -8.90
N ASP A 64 12.27 1.18 -9.72
CA ASP A 64 12.19 2.61 -9.40
C ASP A 64 10.74 3.09 -9.27
N ASP A 65 9.87 2.67 -10.21
CA ASP A 65 8.45 3.00 -10.17
C ASP A 65 7.78 2.37 -8.96
N VAL A 66 8.12 1.11 -8.64
CA VAL A 66 7.61 0.43 -7.44
C VAL A 66 8.03 1.18 -6.19
N ARG A 67 9.29 1.63 -6.09
CA ARG A 67 9.76 2.43 -4.96
C ARG A 67 9.04 3.76 -4.86
N ALA A 68 8.82 4.46 -5.97
CA ALA A 68 8.06 5.71 -5.99
C ALA A 68 6.61 5.52 -5.49
N VAL A 69 5.96 4.43 -5.89
CA VAL A 69 4.62 4.07 -5.39
C VAL A 69 4.65 3.75 -3.89
N VAL A 70 5.65 3.00 -3.42
CA VAL A 70 5.83 2.73 -1.99
C VAL A 70 5.99 4.03 -1.20
N SER A 71 6.85 4.94 -1.66
CA SER A 71 7.02 6.27 -1.04
C SER A 71 5.70 7.05 -1.02
N TYR A 72 4.93 7.01 -2.10
CA TYR A 72 3.63 7.66 -2.16
C TYR A 72 2.64 7.05 -1.16
N ILE A 73 2.58 5.72 -1.05
CA ILE A 73 1.71 5.02 -0.08
C ILE A 73 2.03 5.46 1.36
N LYS A 74 3.32 5.64 1.68
CA LYS A 74 3.76 6.11 2.99
C LYS A 74 3.26 7.52 3.34
N THR A 75 2.96 8.36 2.35
CA THR A 75 2.44 9.72 2.61
C THR A 75 1.01 9.74 3.14
N PHE A 76 0.24 8.65 2.98
CA PHE A 76 -1.16 8.60 3.41
C PHE A 76 -1.36 8.52 4.92
N SER A 77 -0.35 8.11 5.69
CA SER A 77 -0.48 7.97 7.14
C SER A 77 0.64 8.68 7.90
N PRO A 78 0.32 9.48 8.93
CA PRO A 78 1.34 10.13 9.75
C PRO A 78 2.19 9.11 10.54
N ARG A 79 1.68 7.90 10.79
CA ARG A 79 2.42 6.80 11.44
C ARG A 79 3.75 6.50 10.76
N TRP A 80 3.86 6.67 9.45
CA TRP A 80 5.11 6.47 8.73
C TRP A 80 6.20 7.47 9.11
N ARG A 81 5.84 8.68 9.56
CA ARG A 81 6.82 9.66 10.07
C ARG A 81 7.19 9.38 11.52
N GLU A 82 6.26 8.86 12.32
CA GLU A 82 6.48 8.53 13.73
C GLU A 82 7.28 7.23 13.91
N ALA A 83 7.08 6.26 13.02
CA ALA A 83 7.81 5.00 13.00
C ALA A 83 9.15 5.06 12.28
N GLN A 84 9.45 6.16 11.55
CA GLN A 84 10.84 6.45 11.21
C GLN A 84 11.50 6.86 12.53
N PRO A 85 12.36 6.02 13.14
CA PRO A 85 13.11 6.50 14.26
C PRO A 85 13.89 7.69 13.73
N SER A 86 13.75 8.82 14.43
CA SER A 86 14.82 9.81 14.52
C SER A 86 16.14 9.07 14.37
N ALA A 87 16.96 9.53 13.42
CA ALA A 87 18.35 9.12 13.24
C ALA A 87 18.94 8.67 14.57
N PRO A 88 19.66 7.53 14.61
CA PRO A 88 20.02 6.85 15.85
C PRO A 88 20.51 7.92 16.82
N ALA A 89 19.94 7.92 18.03
CA ALA A 89 20.53 8.63 19.14
C ALA A 89 22.01 8.24 19.15
N SER A 90 22.85 9.11 18.59
CA SER A 90 24.28 9.03 18.65
C SER A 90 24.61 9.39 20.08
N THR A 91 24.30 8.48 20.98
CA THR A 91 24.76 8.51 22.35
C THR A 91 26.24 8.14 22.29
N ALA A 92 27.05 9.12 22.66
CA ALA A 92 28.49 9.12 22.78
C ALA A 92 29.04 7.94 23.62
N PRO A 93 30.34 7.65 23.50
CA PRO A 93 31.29 8.23 24.46
C PRO A 93 32.25 9.26 23.86
#